data_AF-A0A7X6FRH1-F1
#
_entry.id   AF-A0A7X6FRH1-F1
#
_cell.length_a   1.000
_cell.length_b   1.000
_cell.length_c   1.000
_cell.angle_alpha   90.00
_cell.angle_beta   90.00
_cell.angle_gamma   90.00
#
_symmetry.space_group_name_H-M   'P 1'
#
loop_
_entity.id
_entity.type
_entity.pdbx_description
1 polymer ?
#
loop_
_entity_poly.entity_id
_entity_poly.type
_entity_poly.pdbx_seq_one_letter_code
_entity_poly.pdbx_strand_id
1 'polypeptide(L)'
;MNGSQEFEHGPSRQLKKSVKSKHYNKIKNIFMYWARSERYKSLLPSSFLTSKNLWPGAHHQIIATNILDPISCSRIRAAAINEIAADVALRETTFNVLDDNTIPLPDPRSRSVVPFKEMDIKLNLLVKIFDASYTNIDPKVYPGFSRSLRQPYGTIREVMDRLHFSVRHLVPYIVLLGFDTLFNAEGLLGLTWSQIGEHPIFGSDRLQIAVPKNRSKLGKTEARPNRHVRSYSTKPTGLDSVPNLLRLLERFTRLTRNLVEPQDVDKVFIFIQMKEKALDQVNTNLFHV
;
A
#
# COMPACT_ATOMS: atom_id res chain seq x y z
N MET A 1 -21.87 -63.93 16.21
CA MET A 1 -22.59 -62.94 15.37
C MET A 1 -23.39 -62.09 16.36
N ASN A 2 -23.15 -60.80 16.62
CA ASN A 2 -22.57 -59.73 15.82
C ASN A 2 -21.60 -58.90 16.68
N GLY A 3 -20.44 -58.59 16.13
CA GLY A 3 -19.52 -57.60 16.70
C GLY A 3 -20.08 -56.20 16.50
N SER A 4 -20.28 -55.49 17.59
CA SER A 4 -20.45 -54.04 17.59
C SER A 4 -19.11 -53.41 17.25
N GLN A 5 -18.98 -52.96 15.99
CA GLN A 5 -17.89 -52.07 15.59
C GLN A 5 -18.07 -50.74 16.33
N GLU A 6 -17.25 -50.52 17.36
CA GLU A 6 -16.99 -49.20 17.89
C GLU A 6 -16.29 -48.39 16.79
N PHE A 7 -17.01 -47.47 16.17
CA PHE A 7 -16.39 -46.45 15.35
C PHE A 7 -15.63 -45.51 16.28
N GLU A 8 -14.31 -45.64 16.32
CA GLU A 8 -13.42 -44.64 16.90
C GLU A 8 -13.70 -43.28 16.23
N HIS A 9 -14.41 -42.41 16.95
CA HIS A 9 -14.54 -41.02 16.56
C HIS A 9 -13.17 -40.36 16.70
N GLY A 10 -12.42 -40.31 15.59
CA GLY A 10 -11.25 -39.47 15.45
C GLY A 10 -11.54 -38.03 15.91
N PRO A 11 -10.50 -37.25 16.28
CA PRO A 11 -10.65 -36.00 17.02
C PRO A 11 -11.71 -35.11 16.37
N SER A 12 -12.84 -34.94 17.05
CA SER A 12 -13.95 -34.13 16.54
C SER A 12 -13.42 -32.72 16.29
N ARG A 13 -13.24 -32.35 15.02
CA ARG A 13 -12.85 -30.98 14.65
C ARG A 13 -13.98 -30.05 15.05
N GLN A 14 -13.94 -29.53 16.27
CA GLN A 14 -14.92 -28.56 16.74
C GLN A 14 -14.81 -27.29 15.90
N LEU A 15 -15.82 -27.02 15.08
CA LEU A 15 -15.90 -25.77 14.31
C LEU A 15 -15.87 -24.58 15.28
N LYS A 16 -15.05 -23.57 14.96
CA LYS A 16 -15.01 -22.28 15.68
C LYS A 16 -16.44 -21.71 15.78
N LYS A 17 -16.79 -21.12 16.93
CA LYS A 17 -18.13 -20.54 17.18
C LYS A 17 -18.57 -19.55 16.10
N SER A 18 -17.63 -18.77 15.54
CA SER A 18 -17.87 -17.84 14.42
C SER A 18 -18.30 -18.56 13.14
N VAL A 19 -17.72 -19.72 12.84
CA VAL A 19 -18.07 -20.55 11.67
C VAL A 19 -19.45 -21.16 11.85
N LYS A 20 -19.79 -21.65 13.05
CA LYS A 20 -21.14 -22.14 13.39
C LYS A 20 -22.19 -21.04 13.21
N SER A 21 -21.92 -19.84 13.74
CA SER A 21 -22.79 -18.66 13.59
C SER A 21 -22.97 -18.22 12.14
N LYS A 22 -21.90 -18.25 11.32
CA LYS A 22 -21.99 -17.93 9.88
C LYS A 22 -22.91 -18.90 9.13
N HIS A 23 -22.78 -20.21 9.38
CA HIS A 23 -23.63 -21.22 8.75
C HIS A 23 -25.08 -21.11 9.20
N TYR A 24 -25.33 -20.95 10.50
CA TYR A 24 -26.67 -20.73 11.02
C TYR A 24 -27.32 -19.48 10.44
N ASN A 25 -26.61 -18.35 10.39
CA ASN A 25 -27.15 -17.12 9.82
C ASN A 25 -27.45 -17.26 8.32
N LYS A 26 -26.66 -18.05 7.57
CA LYS A 26 -26.95 -18.36 6.17
C LYS A 26 -28.27 -19.11 6.03
N ILE A 27 -28.46 -20.18 6.79
CA ILE A 27 -29.69 -20.99 6.79
C ILE A 27 -30.89 -20.16 7.28
N LYS A 28 -30.72 -19.44 8.39
CA LYS A 28 -31.71 -18.50 8.92
C LYS A 28 -32.15 -17.49 7.88
N ASN A 29 -31.24 -16.91 7.10
CA ASN A 29 -31.59 -15.92 6.08
C ASN A 29 -32.44 -16.50 4.94
N ILE A 30 -32.25 -17.77 4.58
CA ILE A 30 -33.10 -18.48 3.60
C ILE A 30 -34.52 -18.62 4.15
N PHE A 31 -34.66 -19.09 5.39
CA PHE A 31 -35.96 -19.21 6.02
C PHE A 31 -36.64 -17.85 6.23
N MET A 32 -35.89 -16.81 6.60
CA MET A 32 -36.41 -15.45 6.69
C MET A 32 -36.81 -14.88 5.32
N TYR A 33 -36.14 -15.26 4.24
CA TYR A 33 -36.54 -14.92 2.88
C TYR A 33 -37.86 -15.61 2.49
N TRP A 34 -38.01 -16.91 2.78
CA TRP A 34 -39.26 -17.64 2.55
C TRP A 34 -40.42 -17.10 3.39
N ALA A 35 -40.19 -16.73 4.65
CA ALA A 35 -41.19 -16.12 5.52
C ALA A 35 -41.73 -14.78 5.00
N ARG A 36 -40.90 -14.06 4.22
CA ARG A 36 -41.26 -12.78 3.59
C ARG A 36 -41.79 -12.91 2.17
N SER A 37 -41.67 -14.09 1.57
CA SER A 37 -42.12 -14.35 0.20
C SER A 37 -43.54 -14.87 0.22
N GLU A 38 -44.43 -14.20 -0.50
CA GLU A 38 -45.85 -14.56 -0.63
C GLU A 38 -46.04 -15.98 -1.20
N ARG A 39 -45.11 -16.44 -2.03
CA ARG A 39 -45.10 -17.77 -2.64
C ARG A 39 -44.72 -18.91 -1.69
N TYR A 40 -43.87 -18.65 -0.70
CA TYR A 40 -43.26 -19.70 0.14
C TYR A 40 -43.64 -19.59 1.62
N LYS A 41 -44.37 -18.54 2.02
CA LYS A 41 -44.80 -18.31 3.39
C LYS A 41 -45.64 -19.45 3.96
N SER A 42 -46.47 -20.11 3.13
CA SER A 42 -47.31 -21.24 3.52
C SER A 42 -46.52 -22.52 3.85
N LEU A 43 -45.26 -22.62 3.40
CA LEU A 43 -44.39 -23.76 3.69
C LEU A 43 -43.75 -23.68 5.09
N LEU A 44 -43.88 -22.54 5.77
CA LEU A 44 -43.32 -22.36 7.10
C LEU A 44 -44.41 -22.52 8.16
N PRO A 45 -44.22 -23.44 9.13
CA PRO A 45 -45.12 -23.54 10.27
C PRO A 45 -45.21 -22.21 11.01
N SER A 46 -46.41 -21.87 11.50
CA SER A 46 -46.63 -20.67 12.32
C SER A 46 -45.80 -20.64 13.61
N SER A 47 -45.31 -21.80 14.06
CA SER A 47 -44.43 -21.99 15.21
C SER A 47 -42.93 -21.83 14.90
N PHE A 48 -42.55 -21.56 13.65
CA PHE A 48 -41.14 -21.44 13.27
C PHE A 48 -40.52 -20.17 13.87
N LEU A 49 -39.71 -20.34 14.92
CA LEU A 49 -38.98 -19.27 15.59
C LEU A 49 -37.49 -19.39 15.29
N THR A 50 -36.86 -18.29 14.88
CA THR A 50 -35.39 -18.22 14.78
C THR A 50 -34.84 -17.43 15.95
N SER A 51 -33.96 -18.06 16.74
CA SER A 51 -33.27 -17.35 17.82
C SER A 51 -32.22 -16.40 17.24
N LYS A 52 -32.01 -15.28 17.93
CA LYS A 52 -30.93 -14.34 17.66
C LYS A 52 -29.72 -14.80 18.47
N ASN A 53 -28.57 -14.99 17.82
CA ASN A 53 -27.30 -15.32 18.46
C ASN A 53 -27.27 -16.62 19.31
N LEU A 54 -27.46 -17.79 18.69
CA LEU A 54 -27.35 -19.11 19.34
C LEU A 54 -26.03 -19.37 20.07
N TRP A 55 -24.94 -18.77 19.59
CA TRP A 55 -23.62 -18.93 20.20
C TRP A 55 -23.12 -17.56 20.70
N PRO A 56 -23.31 -17.24 21.99
CA PRO A 56 -22.70 -16.06 22.59
C PRO A 56 -21.17 -16.11 22.42
N GLY A 57 -20.58 -14.97 22.04
CA GLY A 57 -19.16 -14.88 21.68
C GLY A 57 -18.82 -15.31 20.24
N ALA A 58 -19.80 -15.61 19.39
CA ALA A 58 -19.56 -15.86 17.96
C ALA A 58 -19.37 -14.59 17.10
N HIS A 59 -19.42 -13.41 17.72
CA HIS A 59 -18.90 -12.20 17.12
C HIS A 59 -17.37 -12.29 17.03
N HIS A 60 -16.77 -11.52 16.13
CA HIS A 60 -15.31 -11.38 16.10
C HIS A 60 -14.89 -10.81 17.47
N GLN A 61 -14.28 -11.62 18.32
CA GLN A 61 -13.68 -11.13 19.56
C GLN A 61 -12.57 -10.18 19.16
N ILE A 62 -12.80 -8.88 19.38
CA ILE A 62 -11.78 -7.87 19.17
C ILE A 62 -10.83 -8.04 20.36
N ILE A 63 -9.71 -8.72 20.13
CA ILE A 63 -8.61 -8.69 21.08
C ILE A 63 -8.10 -7.25 21.03
N ALA A 64 -8.33 -6.50 22.11
CA ALA A 64 -7.75 -5.18 22.24
C ALA A 64 -6.24 -5.33 22.13
N THR A 65 -5.64 -4.72 21.10
CA THR A 65 -4.19 -4.60 21.00
C THR A 65 -3.69 -3.79 22.19
N ASN A 66 -2.53 -4.19 22.72
CA ASN A 66 -1.85 -3.42 23.77
C ASN A 66 -1.71 -1.97 23.30
N ILE A 67 -2.19 -1.05 24.12
CA ILE A 67 -2.04 0.38 23.85
C ILE A 67 -0.56 0.69 23.94
N LEU A 68 -0.01 1.36 22.91
CA LEU A 68 1.36 1.85 22.95
C LEU A 68 1.47 2.94 24.01
N ASP A 69 2.45 2.81 24.90
CA ASP A 69 2.71 3.83 25.91
C ASP A 69 3.23 5.13 25.26
N PRO A 70 3.04 6.29 25.92
CA PRO A 70 3.45 7.58 25.36
C PRO A 70 4.95 7.70 25.04
N ILE A 71 5.81 6.97 25.78
CA ILE A 71 7.26 6.99 25.58
C ILE A 71 7.60 6.22 24.29
N SER A 72 7.01 5.05 24.10
CA SER A 72 7.11 4.27 22.86
C SER A 72 6.59 5.06 21.66
N CYS A 73 5.45 5.74 21.78
CA CYS A 73 4.94 6.62 20.72
C CYS A 73 5.93 7.73 20.37
N SER A 74 6.51 8.39 21.37
CA SER A 74 7.52 9.45 21.15
C SER A 74 8.78 8.90 20.45
N ARG A 75 9.26 7.72 20.85
CA ARG A 75 10.41 7.05 20.22
C ARG A 75 10.14 6.68 18.77
N ILE A 76 8.95 6.14 18.48
CA ILE A 76 8.53 5.79 17.12
C ILE A 76 8.44 7.06 16.26
N ARG A 77 7.84 8.14 16.77
CA ARG A 77 7.74 9.43 16.05
C ARG A 77 9.13 9.97 15.72
N ALA A 78 10.04 10.00 16.69
CA ALA A 78 11.41 10.47 16.48
C ALA A 78 12.18 9.60 15.46
N ALA A 79 12.05 8.27 15.55
CA ALA A 79 12.67 7.35 14.60
C ALA A 79 12.14 7.58 13.17
N ALA A 80 10.82 7.73 13.01
CA ALA A 80 10.21 7.99 11.71
C ALA A 80 10.65 9.33 11.11
N ILE A 81 10.77 10.39 11.93
CA ILE A 81 11.30 11.69 11.49
C ILE A 81 12.74 11.56 11.00
N ASN A 82 13.59 10.83 11.72
CA ASN A 82 14.99 10.62 11.33
C ASN A 82 15.11 9.83 10.03
N GLU A 83 14.30 8.78 9.84
CA GLU A 83 14.26 8.02 8.59
C GLU A 83 13.80 8.90 7.41
N ILE A 84 12.76 9.72 7.61
CA ILE A 84 12.29 10.66 6.57
C ILE A 84 13.37 11.69 6.25
N ALA A 85 14.07 12.23 7.24
CA ALA A 85 15.15 13.21 7.00
C ALA A 85 16.28 12.61 6.14
N ALA A 86 16.67 11.36 6.42
CA ALA A 86 17.66 10.64 5.61
C ALA A 86 17.14 10.38 4.18
N ASP A 87 15.89 9.93 4.04
CA ASP A 87 15.26 9.70 2.74
C ASP A 87 15.12 10.97 1.91
N VAL A 88 14.78 12.09 2.55
CA VAL A 88 14.70 13.42 1.92
C VAL A 88 16.09 13.82 1.43
N ALA A 89 17.13 13.73 2.26
CA ALA A 89 18.49 14.09 1.83
C ALA A 89 18.97 13.26 0.63
N LEU A 90 18.70 11.95 0.63
CA LEU A 90 19.02 11.07 -0.49
C LEU A 90 18.24 11.42 -1.76
N ARG A 91 16.97 11.80 -1.62
CA ARG A 91 16.11 12.11 -2.77
C ARG A 91 16.37 13.50 -3.33
N GLU A 92 16.57 14.51 -2.50
CA GLU A 92 16.96 15.84 -2.97
C GLU A 92 18.26 15.77 -3.78
N THR A 93 19.27 15.05 -3.30
CA THR A 93 20.52 14.85 -4.07
C THR A 93 20.27 14.12 -5.38
N THR A 94 19.41 13.09 -5.39
CA THR A 94 19.03 12.37 -6.62
C THR A 94 18.28 13.26 -7.61
N PHE A 95 17.27 14.02 -7.16
CA PHE A 95 16.50 14.90 -8.04
C PHE A 95 17.34 16.06 -8.57
N ASN A 96 18.26 16.62 -7.77
CA ASN A 96 19.19 17.64 -8.24
C ASN A 96 20.09 17.11 -9.37
N VAL A 97 20.55 15.86 -9.26
CA VAL A 97 21.33 15.20 -10.32
C VAL A 97 20.50 14.98 -11.58
N LEU A 98 19.21 14.66 -11.47
CA LEU A 98 18.32 14.47 -12.62
C LEU A 98 17.94 15.79 -13.30
N ASP A 99 17.90 16.89 -12.55
CA ASP A 99 17.60 18.23 -13.06
C ASP A 99 18.87 18.94 -13.60
N ASP A 100 20.06 18.41 -13.33
CA ASP A 100 21.34 18.96 -13.79
C ASP A 100 21.64 18.57 -15.26
N ASN A 101 21.42 19.54 -16.15
CA ASN A 101 21.70 19.39 -17.58
C ASN A 101 23.19 19.52 -17.95
N THR A 102 24.07 19.83 -17.00
CA THR A 102 25.51 20.00 -17.25
C THR A 102 26.28 18.69 -17.20
N ILE A 103 25.69 17.62 -16.66
CA ILE A 103 26.30 16.29 -16.58
C ILE A 103 26.47 15.72 -17.99
N PRO A 104 27.71 15.54 -18.49
CA PRO A 104 27.95 15.01 -19.82
C PRO A 104 27.56 13.54 -19.87
N LEU A 105 26.53 13.21 -20.64
CA LEU A 105 26.10 11.82 -20.79
C LEU A 105 26.89 11.11 -21.89
N PRO A 106 27.53 9.98 -21.58
CA PRO A 106 28.20 9.16 -22.59
C PRO A 106 27.19 8.53 -23.55
N ASP A 107 27.64 8.14 -24.74
CA ASP A 107 26.81 7.39 -25.70
C ASP A 107 26.29 6.10 -25.04
N PRO A 108 24.96 5.94 -24.88
CA PRO A 108 24.36 4.77 -24.25
C PRO A 108 24.69 3.45 -24.94
N ARG A 109 25.05 3.47 -26.23
CA ARG A 109 25.41 2.28 -27.03
C ARG A 109 26.88 1.88 -26.88
N SER A 110 27.67 2.63 -26.10
CA SER A 110 29.07 2.30 -25.83
C SER A 110 29.22 0.91 -25.22
N ARG A 111 30.22 0.17 -25.71
CA ARG A 111 30.58 -1.16 -25.19
C ARG A 111 31.40 -1.10 -23.89
N SER A 112 32.05 0.04 -23.61
CA SER A 112 32.87 0.21 -22.42
C SER A 112 32.01 0.49 -21.18
N VAL A 113 32.36 -0.09 -20.03
CA VAL A 113 31.69 0.19 -18.74
C VAL A 113 32.19 1.48 -18.10
N VAL A 114 33.44 1.87 -18.41
CA VAL A 114 34.14 2.98 -17.75
C VAL A 114 33.32 4.28 -17.70
N PRO A 115 32.66 4.72 -18.78
CA PRO A 115 31.87 5.95 -18.77
C PRO A 115 30.63 5.89 -17.88
N PHE A 116 30.18 4.70 -17.49
CA PHE A 116 28.94 4.48 -16.73
C PHE A 116 29.20 4.07 -15.28
N LYS A 117 30.43 4.25 -14.77
CA LYS A 117 30.76 3.84 -13.39
C LYS A 117 30.10 4.73 -12.34
N GLU A 118 29.98 6.01 -12.62
CA GLU A 118 29.43 7.00 -11.70
C GLU A 118 27.91 6.83 -11.54
N MET A 119 27.43 6.94 -10.31
CA MET A 119 26.00 6.77 -9.99
C MET A 119 25.14 7.83 -10.69
N ASP A 120 25.62 9.06 -10.79
CA ASP A 120 24.87 10.18 -11.34
C ASP A 120 24.64 10.02 -12.84
N ILE A 121 25.64 9.49 -13.55
CA ILE A 121 25.51 9.08 -14.95
C ILE A 121 24.52 7.93 -15.08
N LYS A 122 24.59 6.91 -14.19
CA LYS A 122 23.65 5.78 -14.21
C LYS A 122 22.20 6.23 -14.02
N LEU A 123 21.95 7.13 -13.07
CA LEU A 123 20.64 7.68 -12.77
C LEU A 123 20.06 8.44 -13.96
N ASN A 124 20.82 9.42 -14.47
CA ASN A 124 20.39 10.23 -15.60
C ASN A 124 20.12 9.37 -16.85
N LEU A 125 21.03 8.44 -17.15
CA LEU A 125 20.90 7.61 -18.33
C LEU A 125 19.73 6.63 -18.20
N LEU A 126 19.49 6.08 -17.01
CA LEU A 126 18.35 5.19 -16.78
C LEU A 126 17.02 5.93 -17.01
N VAL A 127 16.87 7.15 -16.49
CA VAL A 127 15.67 7.96 -16.68
C VAL A 127 15.50 8.38 -18.15
N LYS A 128 16.59 8.73 -18.86
CA LYS A 128 16.51 9.11 -20.29
C LYS A 128 16.26 7.96 -21.24
N ILE A 129 16.83 6.77 -20.97
CA ILE A 129 16.60 5.60 -21.83
C ILE A 129 15.19 5.02 -21.59
N PHE A 130 14.68 5.11 -20.36
CA PHE A 130 13.43 4.45 -19.98
C PHE A 130 12.41 5.44 -19.43
N ASP A 131 11.48 5.81 -20.29
CA ASP A 131 10.38 6.73 -19.98
C ASP A 131 9.23 6.05 -19.17
N ALA A 132 9.19 4.71 -19.11
CA ALA A 132 8.12 4.00 -18.38
C ALA A 132 8.35 2.49 -18.05
N SER A 133 9.52 1.89 -18.37
CA SER A 133 9.71 0.45 -18.09
C SER A 133 11.19 0.09 -17.85
N TYR A 134 11.63 0.24 -16.61
CA TYR A 134 13.00 -0.10 -16.17
C TYR A 134 13.31 -1.61 -16.20
N THR A 135 12.31 -2.45 -16.53
CA THR A 135 12.44 -3.91 -16.51
C THR A 135 13.07 -4.50 -17.77
N ASN A 136 13.23 -3.74 -18.86
CA ASN A 136 13.69 -4.24 -20.15
C ASN A 136 14.94 -3.52 -20.67
N ILE A 137 16.00 -3.45 -19.87
CA ILE A 137 17.29 -3.02 -20.40
C ILE A 137 17.84 -4.12 -21.31
N ASP A 138 17.75 -3.92 -22.63
CA ASP A 138 18.31 -4.86 -23.60
C ASP A 138 19.85 -4.74 -23.59
N PRO A 139 20.58 -5.75 -23.06
CA PRO A 139 22.03 -5.72 -23.00
C PRO A 139 22.69 -5.74 -24.38
N LYS A 140 21.96 -6.13 -25.44
CA LYS A 140 22.48 -6.08 -26.81
C LYS A 140 22.50 -4.64 -27.35
N VAL A 141 21.52 -3.83 -26.95
CA VAL A 141 21.41 -2.42 -27.38
C VAL A 141 22.30 -1.52 -26.51
N TYR A 142 22.38 -1.79 -25.20
CA TYR A 142 23.10 -0.97 -24.22
C TYR A 142 24.15 -1.78 -23.45
N PRO A 143 25.21 -2.30 -24.12
CA PRO A 143 26.10 -3.29 -23.53
C PRO A 143 26.93 -2.79 -22.34
N GLY A 144 27.56 -1.61 -22.47
CA GLY A 144 28.39 -1.04 -21.40
C GLY A 144 27.56 -0.59 -20.20
N PHE A 145 26.41 0.03 -20.46
CA PHE A 145 25.47 0.48 -19.42
C PHE A 145 24.84 -0.70 -18.68
N SER A 146 24.34 -1.72 -19.40
CA SER A 146 23.75 -2.91 -18.77
C SER A 146 24.74 -3.64 -17.87
N ARG A 147 26.03 -3.62 -18.22
CA ARG A 147 27.11 -4.21 -17.42
C ARG A 147 27.47 -3.35 -16.20
N SER A 148 27.31 -2.02 -16.26
CA SER A 148 27.58 -1.13 -15.12
C SER A 148 26.54 -1.24 -13.99
N LEU A 149 25.35 -1.76 -14.30
CA LEU A 149 24.27 -2.06 -13.36
C LEU A 149 24.41 -3.43 -12.69
N ARG A 150 25.57 -4.10 -12.84
CA ARG A 150 25.86 -5.42 -12.30
C ARG A 150 27.18 -5.41 -11.53
N GLN A 151 27.32 -6.38 -10.64
CA GLN A 151 28.56 -6.59 -9.89
C GLN A 151 29.73 -6.86 -10.88
N PRO A 152 30.94 -6.33 -10.63
CA PRO A 152 31.39 -5.60 -9.44
C PRO A 152 31.16 -4.07 -9.47
N TYR A 153 30.52 -3.53 -10.51
CA TYR A 153 30.43 -2.08 -10.74
C TYR A 153 29.26 -1.40 -10.02
N GLY A 154 28.33 -2.18 -9.50
CA GLY A 154 27.15 -1.73 -8.74
C GLY A 154 25.99 -2.69 -8.92
N THR A 155 24.78 -2.25 -8.58
CA THR A 155 23.56 -3.03 -8.82
C THR A 155 22.43 -2.17 -9.35
N ILE A 156 21.56 -2.74 -10.19
CA ILE A 156 20.31 -2.06 -10.61
C ILE A 156 19.48 -1.65 -9.40
N ARG A 157 19.53 -2.44 -8.31
CA ARG A 157 18.82 -2.15 -7.07
C ARG A 157 19.27 -0.84 -6.44
N GLU A 158 20.58 -0.56 -6.40
CA GLU A 158 21.10 0.72 -5.89
C GLU A 158 20.55 1.93 -6.64
N VAL A 159 20.41 1.82 -7.96
CA VAL A 159 19.84 2.89 -8.79
C VAL A 159 18.35 3.04 -8.54
N MET A 160 17.61 1.91 -8.49
CA MET A 160 16.18 1.90 -8.25
C MET A 160 15.79 2.40 -6.85
N ASP A 161 16.57 2.05 -5.82
CA ASP A 161 16.33 2.49 -4.45
C ASP A 161 16.50 4.02 -4.27
N ARG A 162 17.30 4.66 -5.14
CA ARG A 162 17.43 6.13 -5.22
C ARG A 162 16.26 6.79 -5.94
N LEU A 163 15.78 6.19 -7.03
CA LEU A 163 14.72 6.76 -7.86
C LEU A 163 13.31 6.55 -7.28
N HIS A 164 13.09 5.45 -6.56
CA HIS A 164 11.74 5.01 -6.19
C HIS A 164 11.63 4.68 -4.71
N PHE A 165 10.42 4.83 -4.18
CA PHE A 165 10.14 4.30 -2.85
C PHE A 165 10.05 2.78 -2.89
N SER A 166 10.59 2.17 -1.83
CA SER A 166 10.34 0.79 -1.46
C SER A 166 9.26 0.79 -0.39
N VAL A 167 8.70 -0.38 -0.08
CA VAL A 167 7.76 -0.51 1.03
C VAL A 167 8.36 0.03 2.34
N ARG A 168 9.65 -0.24 2.59
CA ARG A 168 10.35 0.23 3.80
C ARG A 168 10.42 1.75 3.87
N HIS A 169 10.70 2.41 2.76
CA HIS A 169 10.78 3.88 2.70
C HIS A 169 9.41 4.54 3.00
N LEU A 170 8.29 3.88 2.68
CA LEU A 170 6.95 4.44 2.93
C LEU A 170 6.49 4.29 4.39
N VAL A 171 7.00 3.32 5.13
CA VAL A 171 6.59 3.04 6.53
C VAL A 171 6.62 4.29 7.41
N PRO A 172 7.71 5.08 7.50
CA PRO A 172 7.74 6.23 8.39
C PRO A 172 6.70 7.29 8.01
N TYR A 173 6.43 7.51 6.71
CA TYR A 173 5.37 8.43 6.27
C TYR A 173 3.98 7.95 6.67
N ILE A 174 3.69 6.65 6.49
CA ILE A 174 2.43 6.03 6.89
C ILE A 174 2.24 6.16 8.41
N VAL A 175 3.29 5.91 9.18
CA VAL A 175 3.24 5.97 10.65
C VAL A 175 2.96 7.38 11.13
N LEU A 176 3.68 8.39 10.63
CA LEU A 176 3.46 9.80 11.04
C LEU A 176 2.08 10.31 10.60
N LEU A 177 1.65 10.01 9.37
CA LEU A 177 0.29 10.32 8.92
C LEU A 177 -0.76 9.63 9.78
N GLY A 178 -0.53 8.38 10.19
CA GLY A 178 -1.42 7.64 11.10
C GLY A 178 -1.56 8.32 12.47
N PHE A 179 -0.45 8.78 13.06
CA PHE A 179 -0.47 9.51 14.34
C PHE A 179 -1.30 10.79 14.27
N ASP A 180 -1.14 11.59 13.20
CA ASP A 180 -1.78 12.90 13.12
C ASP A 180 -3.20 12.85 12.52
N THR A 181 -3.53 11.86 11.69
CA THR A 181 -4.86 11.72 11.07
C THR A 181 -5.84 10.90 11.88
N LEU A 182 -5.34 9.90 12.60
CA LEU A 182 -6.14 8.92 13.33
C LEU A 182 -7.16 8.20 12.41
N PHE A 183 -6.85 8.09 11.12
CA PHE A 183 -7.61 7.24 10.21
C PHE A 183 -7.38 5.77 10.56
N ASN A 184 -8.36 4.93 10.25
CA ASN A 184 -8.14 3.48 10.33
C ASN A 184 -7.14 3.04 9.26
N ALA A 185 -6.48 1.90 9.48
CA ALA A 185 -5.45 1.40 8.56
C ALA A 185 -5.96 1.23 7.12
N GLU A 186 -7.18 0.71 6.95
CA GLU A 186 -7.80 0.53 5.63
C GLU A 186 -7.98 1.87 4.89
N GLY A 187 -8.46 2.89 5.59
CA GLY A 187 -8.68 4.21 5.02
C GLY A 187 -7.40 5.01 4.79
N LEU A 188 -6.41 4.86 5.68
CA LEU A 188 -5.09 5.47 5.50
C LEU A 188 -4.34 4.85 4.32
N LEU A 189 -4.21 3.52 4.28
CA LEU A 189 -3.48 2.83 3.21
C LEU A 189 -4.20 2.92 1.86
N GLY A 190 -5.52 3.10 1.87
CA GLY A 190 -6.34 3.33 0.67
C GLY A 190 -6.47 4.80 0.26
N LEU A 191 -5.70 5.71 0.86
CA LEU A 191 -5.77 7.14 0.57
C LEU A 191 -5.34 7.45 -0.87
N THR A 192 -6.10 8.32 -1.52
CA THR A 192 -5.88 8.78 -2.91
C THR A 192 -5.77 10.30 -2.98
N TRP A 193 -5.11 10.85 -4.01
CA TRP A 193 -4.97 12.31 -4.16
C TRP A 193 -6.31 12.98 -4.43
N SER A 194 -7.23 12.31 -5.12
CA SER A 194 -8.61 12.78 -5.27
C SER A 194 -9.39 12.98 -3.95
N GLN A 195 -8.91 12.40 -2.84
CA GLN A 195 -9.49 12.57 -1.50
C GLN A 195 -8.83 13.69 -0.68
N ILE A 196 -7.83 14.34 -1.25
CA ILE A 196 -7.07 15.43 -0.65
C ILE A 196 -7.36 16.69 -1.46
N GLY A 197 -7.76 17.76 -0.78
CA GLY A 197 -8.07 19.00 -1.46
C GLY A 197 -8.09 20.18 -0.50
N GLU A 198 -8.56 21.30 -1.02
CA GLU A 198 -8.73 22.52 -0.23
C GLU A 198 -9.93 22.41 0.70
N HIS A 199 -9.84 23.10 1.84
CA HIS A 199 -10.96 23.15 2.77
C HIS A 199 -12.08 24.05 2.21
N PRO A 200 -13.36 23.61 2.21
CA PRO A 200 -14.45 24.35 1.55
C PRO A 200 -14.70 25.75 2.09
N ILE A 201 -14.36 26.00 3.36
CA ILE A 201 -14.55 27.31 4.02
C ILE A 201 -13.25 28.13 4.08
N PHE A 202 -12.11 27.46 4.19
CA PHE A 202 -10.82 28.11 4.48
C PHE A 202 -9.88 28.08 3.26
N GLY A 203 -10.35 27.57 2.12
CA GLY A 203 -9.61 27.51 0.87
C GLY A 203 -8.21 26.89 1.01
N SER A 204 -7.25 27.50 0.33
CA SER A 204 -5.84 27.12 0.29
C SER A 204 -5.09 27.26 1.62
N ASP A 205 -5.65 27.94 2.63
CA ASP A 205 -5.02 28.04 3.96
C ASP A 205 -5.12 26.72 4.74
N ARG A 206 -6.03 25.83 4.32
CA ARG A 206 -6.21 24.54 4.96
C ARG A 206 -6.36 23.41 3.96
N LEU A 207 -5.57 22.38 4.20
CA LEU A 207 -5.74 21.08 3.56
C LEU A 207 -6.93 20.36 4.21
N GLN A 208 -7.73 19.67 3.41
CA GLN A 208 -8.75 18.73 3.86
C GLN A 208 -8.45 17.33 3.31
N ILE A 209 -8.57 16.31 4.16
CA ILE A 209 -8.43 14.91 3.79
C ILE A 209 -9.73 14.19 4.15
N ALA A 210 -10.36 13.53 3.18
CA ALA A 210 -11.68 12.91 3.34
C ALA A 210 -11.68 11.42 2.97
N VAL A 211 -11.55 10.55 3.98
CA VAL A 211 -11.42 9.09 3.81
C VAL A 211 -12.78 8.39 3.95
N PRO A 212 -13.15 7.43 3.09
CA PRO A 212 -14.41 6.69 3.21
C PRO A 212 -14.45 5.79 4.47
N LYS A 213 -15.57 5.80 5.20
CA LYS A 213 -15.81 4.89 6.33
C LYS A 213 -16.66 3.69 5.87
N ASN A 214 -16.01 2.53 5.71
CA ASN A 214 -16.64 1.31 5.17
C ASN A 214 -17.72 0.64 6.06
N ARG A 215 -17.97 1.12 7.28
CA ARG A 215 -18.81 0.41 8.27
C ARG A 215 -20.21 0.96 8.56
N SER A 216 -20.64 2.10 8.02
CA SER A 216 -22.04 2.55 8.22
C SER A 216 -22.89 2.24 6.99
N LYS A 217 -23.85 1.33 7.17
CA LYS A 217 -24.98 1.13 6.24
C LYS A 217 -26.05 2.22 6.40
N LEU A 218 -25.89 3.14 7.35
CA LEU A 218 -26.93 4.02 7.88
C LEU A 218 -26.90 5.45 7.31
N GLY A 219 -26.06 5.72 6.30
CA GLY A 219 -25.93 7.06 5.72
C GLY A 219 -25.47 7.06 4.27
N LYS A 220 -25.89 6.07 3.46
CA LYS A 220 -25.65 6.07 2.01
C LYS A 220 -26.69 6.95 1.30
N THR A 221 -26.73 8.23 1.64
CA THR A 221 -27.41 9.24 0.84
C THR A 221 -26.32 10.14 0.27
N GLU A 222 -26.42 10.51 -1.01
CA GLU A 222 -25.45 11.40 -1.68
C GLU A 222 -25.19 12.69 -0.88
N ALA A 223 -26.17 13.15 -0.10
CA ALA A 223 -26.09 14.32 0.77
C ALA A 223 -25.14 14.19 1.98
N ARG A 224 -24.76 12.98 2.41
CA ARG A 224 -23.87 12.76 3.57
C ARG A 224 -22.99 11.53 3.36
N PRO A 225 -22.01 11.58 2.44
CA PRO A 225 -21.10 10.46 2.28
C PRO A 225 -20.40 10.21 3.62
N ASN A 226 -20.52 8.98 4.14
CA ASN A 226 -19.93 8.60 5.42
C ASN A 226 -18.39 8.61 5.30
N ARG A 227 -17.80 9.78 5.53
CA ARG A 227 -16.36 10.04 5.43
C ARG A 227 -15.79 10.48 6.77
N HIS A 228 -14.57 10.07 7.05
CA HIS A 228 -13.75 10.65 8.09
C HIS A 228 -13.01 11.83 7.49
N VAL A 229 -13.35 13.04 7.94
CA VAL A 229 -12.72 14.26 7.46
C VAL A 229 -11.77 14.82 8.52
N ARG A 230 -10.57 15.20 8.09
CA ARG A 230 -9.58 15.93 8.89
C ARG A 230 -9.08 17.12 8.10
N SER A 231 -8.68 18.18 8.79
CA SER A 231 -8.16 19.38 8.15
C SER A 231 -6.95 19.92 8.88
N TYR A 232 -5.95 20.37 8.13
CA TYR A 232 -4.66 20.82 8.61
C TYR A 232 -4.35 22.20 8.04
N SER A 233 -3.65 23.03 8.81
CA SER A 233 -3.07 24.27 8.28
C SER A 233 -2.09 23.93 7.16
N THR A 234 -2.14 24.64 6.03
CA THR A 234 -1.15 24.47 4.95
C THR A 234 0.19 25.12 5.26
N LYS A 235 0.24 26.04 6.24
CA LYS A 235 1.49 26.63 6.73
C LYS A 235 2.32 25.56 7.44
N PRO A 236 3.49 25.17 6.90
CA PRO A 236 4.28 24.07 7.43
C PRO A 236 4.96 24.47 8.75
N THR A 237 4.90 23.58 9.74
CA THR A 237 5.54 23.75 11.05
C THR A 237 6.74 22.82 11.27
N GLY A 238 6.93 21.83 10.40
CA GLY A 238 7.99 20.80 10.52
C GLY A 238 7.89 19.71 9.46
N LEU A 239 8.92 18.86 9.36
CA LEU A 239 8.98 17.72 8.43
C LEU A 239 7.85 16.71 8.66
N ASP A 240 7.39 16.59 9.90
CA ASP A 240 6.32 15.68 10.34
C ASP A 240 4.91 16.24 10.14
N SER A 241 4.77 17.49 9.70
CA SER A 241 3.45 18.06 9.43
C SER A 241 2.78 17.37 8.23
N VAL A 242 1.50 17.05 8.37
CA VAL A 242 0.71 16.35 7.33
C VAL A 242 0.86 16.97 5.93
N PRO A 243 0.75 18.30 5.74
CA PRO A 243 0.95 18.90 4.41
C PRO A 243 2.35 18.65 3.84
N ASN A 244 3.40 18.73 4.68
CA ASN A 244 4.77 18.47 4.22
C ASN A 244 4.98 17.01 3.85
N LEU A 245 4.48 16.07 4.67
CA LEU A 245 4.55 14.64 4.36
C LEU A 245 3.89 14.33 3.02
N LEU A 246 2.70 14.88 2.78
CA LEU A 246 2.00 14.70 1.51
C LEU A 246 2.74 15.35 0.34
N ARG A 247 3.27 16.57 0.51
CA ARG A 247 4.08 17.23 -0.53
C ARG A 247 5.33 16.43 -0.90
N LEU A 248 6.03 15.87 0.10
CA LEU A 248 7.21 15.02 -0.12
C LEU A 248 6.83 13.73 -0.85
N LEU A 249 5.74 13.08 -0.41
CA LEU A 249 5.22 11.88 -1.06
C LEU A 249 4.86 12.19 -2.52
N GLU A 250 4.12 13.25 -2.80
CA GLU A 250 3.73 13.64 -4.17
C GLU A 250 4.95 13.86 -5.06
N ARG A 251 5.92 14.66 -4.60
CA ARG A 251 7.15 14.96 -5.34
C ARG A 251 7.98 13.72 -5.62
N PHE A 252 8.29 12.93 -4.58
CA PHE A 252 9.20 11.80 -4.70
C PHE A 252 8.56 10.56 -5.34
N THR A 253 7.23 10.50 -5.42
CA THR A 253 6.53 9.45 -6.16
C THR A 253 6.28 9.81 -7.62
N ARG A 254 6.57 11.03 -8.08
CA ARG A 254 6.28 11.49 -9.46
C ARG A 254 6.78 10.53 -10.53
N LEU A 255 8.03 10.08 -10.45
CA LEU A 255 8.59 9.11 -11.40
C LEU A 255 7.96 7.71 -11.25
N THR A 256 7.52 7.36 -10.05
CA THR A 256 6.91 6.06 -9.75
C THR A 256 5.50 5.95 -10.34
N ARG A 257 4.77 7.06 -10.49
CA ARG A 257 3.40 7.07 -11.04
C ARG A 257 3.31 6.51 -12.45
N ASN A 258 4.35 6.70 -13.26
CA ASN A 258 4.37 6.20 -14.64
C ASN A 258 4.57 4.67 -14.73
N LEU A 259 4.85 4.01 -13.60
CA LEU A 259 5.28 2.61 -13.54
C LEU A 259 4.27 1.71 -12.81
N VAL A 260 3.30 2.31 -12.13
CA VAL A 260 2.22 1.58 -11.45
C VAL A 260 1.05 1.37 -12.40
N GLU A 261 0.20 0.40 -12.08
CA GLU A 261 -1.02 0.17 -12.87
C GLU A 261 -1.92 1.42 -12.84
N PRO A 262 -2.68 1.71 -13.92
CA PRO A 262 -3.52 2.91 -14.01
C PRO A 262 -4.46 3.13 -12.82
N GLN A 263 -4.94 2.05 -12.21
CA GLN A 263 -5.81 2.07 -11.02
C GLN A 263 -5.11 2.53 -9.74
N ASP A 264 -3.79 2.46 -9.69
CA ASP A 264 -2.97 2.82 -8.52
C ASP A 264 -2.31 4.20 -8.68
N VAL A 265 -2.39 4.82 -9.86
CA VAL A 265 -1.76 6.12 -10.16
C VAL A 265 -2.26 7.22 -9.22
N ASP A 266 -3.51 7.18 -8.78
CA ASP A 266 -4.09 8.17 -7.86
C ASP A 266 -3.79 7.86 -6.37
N LYS A 267 -3.13 6.74 -6.04
CA LYS A 267 -2.81 6.42 -4.65
C LYS A 267 -1.72 7.34 -4.09
N VAL A 268 -1.84 7.66 -2.81
CA VAL A 268 -0.82 8.42 -2.07
C VAL A 268 0.42 7.58 -1.84
N PHE A 269 0.23 6.33 -1.42
CA PHE A 269 1.32 5.39 -1.16
C PHE A 269 1.52 4.48 -2.36
N ILE A 270 2.55 4.78 -3.16
CA ILE A 270 2.95 3.96 -4.30
C ILE A 270 4.43 3.60 -4.20
N PHE A 271 4.77 2.39 -4.63
CA PHE A 271 6.12 1.84 -4.62
C PHE A 271 6.30 0.88 -5.79
N ILE A 272 7.55 0.61 -6.15
CA ILE A 272 7.85 -0.42 -7.15
C ILE A 272 8.15 -1.73 -6.44
N GLN A 273 7.45 -2.79 -6.83
CA GLN A 273 7.85 -4.15 -6.48
C GLN A 273 8.80 -4.68 -7.55
N MET A 274 10.10 -4.64 -7.25
CA MET A 274 11.10 -5.33 -8.06
C MET A 274 10.83 -6.84 -7.98
N LYS A 275 10.29 -7.45 -9.03
CA LYS A 275 10.15 -8.91 -9.09
C LYS A 275 11.56 -9.51 -9.14
N GLU A 276 11.89 -10.41 -8.21
CA GLU A 276 13.17 -11.14 -8.21
C GLU A 276 13.42 -11.86 -9.55
N LYS A 277 12.36 -12.32 -10.23
CA LYS A 277 12.48 -12.91 -11.57
C LYS A 277 13.00 -11.94 -12.65
N ALA A 278 12.88 -10.63 -12.49
CA ALA A 278 13.49 -9.65 -13.40
C ALA A 278 14.99 -9.48 -13.11
N LEU A 279 15.41 -9.60 -11.85
CA LEU A 279 16.82 -9.68 -11.47
C LEU A 279 17.44 -11.00 -11.99
N ASP A 280 16.68 -12.09 -11.92
CA ASP A 280 17.11 -13.37 -12.46
C ASP A 280 17.04 -13.42 -13.99
N GLN A 281 16.08 -12.83 -14.70
CA GLN A 281 16.07 -12.84 -16.17
C GLN A 281 17.21 -12.01 -16.78
N VAL A 282 17.65 -10.94 -16.10
CA VAL A 282 18.89 -10.22 -16.44
C VAL A 282 20.13 -11.09 -16.20
N ASN A 283 20.08 -12.02 -15.23
CA ASN A 283 21.13 -13.00 -14.94
C ASN A 283 21.02 -14.31 -15.77
N THR A 284 19.83 -14.70 -16.25
CA THR A 284 19.52 -16.04 -16.79
C THR A 284 19.42 -16.04 -18.32
N ASN A 285 19.03 -14.92 -18.95
CA ASN A 285 19.02 -14.79 -20.42
C ASN A 285 20.43 -14.69 -21.05
N LEU A 286 21.47 -15.02 -20.28
CA LEU A 286 22.88 -15.07 -20.71
C LEU A 286 23.55 -16.44 -20.45
N PHE A 287 22.82 -17.44 -19.93
CA PHE A 287 23.33 -18.81 -19.82
C PHE A 287 22.99 -19.70 -21.04
N HIS A 288 22.40 -19.11 -22.09
CA HIS A 288 22.25 -19.75 -23.39
C HIS A 288 22.63 -18.77 -24.53
N VAL A 289 23.90 -18.34 -24.58
CA VAL A 289 24.67 -18.08 -25.81
C VAL A 289 26.14 -18.28 -25.48
#